data_AF-A0A950UBN0-F1
#
_entry.id   AF-A0A950UBN0-F1
#
_cell.length_a   1.000
_cell.length_b   1.000
_cell.length_c   1.000
_cell.angle_alpha   90.00
_cell.angle_beta   90.00
_cell.angle_gamma   90.00
#
_symmetry.space_group_name_H-M   'P 1'
#
loop_
_entity.id
_entity.type
_entity.pdbx_description
1 polymer ?
#
loop_
_entity_poly.entity_id
_entity_poly.type
_entity_poly.pdbx_seq_one_letter_code
_entity_poly.pdbx_strand_id
1 'polypeptide(L)'
;MPAWPSYKGASQLVGTSSSGVNVYVDPSLGNPALQNAQDLLAAADRVVQQNNSIFGITGGPVDVIVFALNGRTDGTGGADHDGCDFTSGGAIEVDVSYGNSTRVVALFEAELSECAMHGQLCGYSTGEALSRWCAAVVGSNALADFATAPQWAQDGMPNWVDQTEQTDQDPDSTGCGMAFLSWLMSQRQSLSQIAQTMVSLGDNGTLAQLYGRLTGAPASDAWSSFSSAVRALPGGVTSDDPFGALATAGPST
;
A
#
# COMPACT_ATOMS: atom_id res chain seq x y z
N MET A 1 -23.28 3.79 -12.51
CA MET A 1 -22.57 4.06 -11.25
C MET A 1 -21.83 2.79 -10.89
N PRO A 2 -20.58 2.89 -10.42
CA PRO A 2 -19.81 1.74 -9.98
C PRO A 2 -20.55 1.00 -8.86
N ALA A 3 -20.33 -0.31 -8.76
CA ALA A 3 -20.82 -1.10 -7.64
C ALA A 3 -19.77 -1.00 -6.52
N TRP A 4 -20.06 -0.16 -5.53
CA TRP A 4 -19.16 0.07 -4.40
C TRP A 4 -19.25 -1.07 -3.36
N PRO A 5 -18.12 -1.55 -2.82
CA PRO A 5 -18.08 -2.60 -1.78
C PRO A 5 -19.08 -2.32 -0.65
N SER A 6 -18.95 -1.17 0.01
CA SER A 6 -19.70 -0.80 1.20
C SER A 6 -20.60 0.43 1.02
N TYR A 7 -20.24 1.40 0.17
CA TYR A 7 -21.00 2.65 0.01
C TYR A 7 -22.37 2.40 -0.63
N LYS A 8 -23.44 2.79 0.08
CA LYS A 8 -24.84 2.64 -0.38
C LYS A 8 -25.55 3.97 -0.69
N GLY A 9 -24.83 5.09 -0.61
CA GLY A 9 -25.38 6.42 -0.84
C GLY A 9 -25.44 6.84 -2.32
N ALA A 10 -25.82 8.09 -2.55
CA ALA A 10 -25.82 8.69 -3.89
C ALA A 10 -24.46 9.37 -4.15
N SER A 11 -23.61 8.72 -4.93
CA SER A 11 -22.30 9.27 -5.31
C SER A 11 -22.42 10.43 -6.31
N GLN A 12 -21.54 11.42 -6.20
CA GLN A 12 -21.40 12.51 -7.17
C GLN A 12 -20.06 12.38 -7.90
N LEU A 13 -20.09 12.33 -9.23
CA LEU A 13 -18.87 12.40 -10.04
C LEU A 13 -18.26 13.81 -9.92
N VAL A 14 -16.98 13.87 -9.53
CA VAL A 14 -16.17 15.10 -9.47
C VAL A 14 -15.47 15.32 -10.81
N GLY A 15 -14.93 14.25 -11.41
CA GLY A 15 -14.32 14.31 -12.74
C GLY A 15 -13.56 13.03 -13.07
N THR A 16 -12.93 13.04 -14.25
CA THR A 16 -12.14 11.93 -14.79
C THR A 16 -10.75 12.43 -15.16
N SER A 17 -9.71 11.75 -14.68
CA SER A 17 -8.31 12.04 -14.98
C SER A 17 -7.92 11.54 -16.37
N SER A 18 -6.77 11.98 -16.91
CA SER A 18 -6.32 11.52 -18.24
C SER A 18 -5.86 10.06 -18.26
N SER A 19 -5.41 9.56 -17.10
CA SER A 19 -5.08 8.16 -16.87
C SER A 19 -6.30 7.25 -16.64
N GLY A 20 -7.52 7.78 -16.66
CA GLY A 20 -8.74 6.99 -16.55
C GLY A 20 -9.23 6.74 -15.12
N VAL A 21 -8.88 7.61 -14.17
CA VAL A 21 -9.42 7.58 -12.80
C VAL A 21 -10.68 8.44 -12.75
N ASN A 22 -11.85 7.83 -12.52
CA ASN A 22 -13.09 8.54 -12.25
C ASN A 22 -13.21 8.78 -10.75
N VAL A 23 -13.20 10.05 -10.32
CA VAL A 23 -13.28 10.40 -8.90
C VAL A 23 -14.70 10.80 -8.53
N TYR A 24 -15.23 10.12 -7.53
CA TYR A 24 -16.54 10.34 -6.94
C TYR A 24 -16.41 10.82 -5.50
N VAL A 25 -17.47 11.45 -4.99
CA VAL A 25 -17.58 11.86 -3.59
C VAL A 25 -18.98 11.59 -3.06
N ASP A 26 -19.11 11.33 -1.76
CA ASP A 26 -20.38 11.45 -1.05
C ASP A 26 -20.75 12.93 -0.86
N PRO A 27 -21.74 13.47 -1.60
CA PRO A 27 -22.07 14.89 -1.53
C PRO A 27 -22.68 15.30 -0.19
N SER A 28 -23.16 14.35 0.63
CA SER A 28 -23.73 14.64 1.95
C SER A 28 -22.70 15.15 2.97
N LEU A 29 -21.41 14.90 2.71
CA LEU A 29 -20.29 15.31 3.56
C LEU A 29 -19.82 16.76 3.30
N GLY A 30 -20.39 17.42 2.29
CA GLY A 30 -20.20 18.83 2.02
C GLY A 30 -18.80 19.20 1.49
N ASN A 31 -18.47 20.49 1.60
CA ASN A 31 -17.27 21.06 0.98
C ASN A 31 -15.94 20.40 1.39
N PRO A 32 -15.71 19.97 2.65
CA PRO A 32 -14.46 19.32 3.02
C PRO A 32 -14.20 18.03 2.24
N ALA A 33 -15.22 17.17 2.07
CA ALA A 33 -15.09 15.96 1.28
C ALA A 33 -14.90 16.26 -0.21
N LEU A 34 -15.65 17.25 -0.74
CA LEU A 34 -15.49 17.70 -2.12
C LEU A 34 -14.06 18.20 -2.38
N GLN A 35 -13.44 18.91 -1.44
CA GLN A 35 -12.05 19.36 -1.55
C GLN A 35 -11.09 18.17 -1.61
N ASN A 36 -11.23 17.17 -0.73
CA ASN A 36 -10.39 15.97 -0.80
C ASN A 36 -10.53 15.25 -2.14
N ALA A 37 -11.75 15.12 -2.68
CA ALA A 37 -11.98 14.48 -3.97
C ALA A 37 -11.41 15.30 -5.15
N GLN A 38 -11.48 16.63 -5.10
CA GLN A 38 -10.85 17.50 -6.10
C GLN A 38 -9.32 17.40 -6.07
N ASP A 39 -8.73 17.35 -4.88
CA ASP A 39 -7.29 17.21 -4.71
C ASP A 39 -6.80 15.82 -5.15
N LEU A 40 -7.59 14.77 -4.85
CA LEU A 40 -7.33 13.42 -5.38
C LEU A 40 -7.37 13.41 -6.90
N LEU A 41 -8.40 14.00 -7.52
CA LEU A 41 -8.49 14.12 -8.97
C LEU A 41 -7.29 14.86 -9.58
N ALA A 42 -6.83 15.93 -8.94
CA ALA A 42 -5.65 16.68 -9.38
C ALA A 42 -4.34 15.87 -9.24
N ALA A 43 -4.29 14.90 -8.32
CA ALA A 43 -3.13 14.03 -8.10
C ALA A 43 -3.18 12.71 -8.91
N ALA A 44 -4.35 12.32 -9.40
CA ALA A 44 -4.62 10.97 -9.93
C ALA A 44 -3.63 10.52 -11.02
N ASP A 45 -3.35 11.36 -12.02
CA ASP A 45 -2.45 10.99 -13.12
C ASP A 45 -1.01 10.76 -12.65
N ARG A 46 -0.54 11.54 -11.66
CA ARG A 46 0.77 11.33 -11.04
C ARG A 46 0.82 10.01 -10.28
N VAL A 47 -0.22 9.72 -9.51
CA VAL A 47 -0.34 8.49 -8.71
C VAL A 47 -0.30 7.27 -9.62
N VAL A 48 -1.14 7.23 -10.66
CA VAL A 48 -1.15 6.16 -11.66
C VAL A 48 0.21 6.01 -12.36
N GLN A 49 0.86 7.12 -12.72
CA GLN A 49 2.19 7.06 -13.33
C GLN A 49 3.23 6.42 -12.40
N GLN A 50 3.25 6.81 -11.12
CA GLN A 50 4.19 6.27 -10.13
C GLN A 50 3.91 4.79 -9.87
N ASN A 51 2.64 4.42 -9.69
CA ASN A 51 2.19 3.05 -9.51
C ASN A 51 2.61 2.16 -10.69
N ASN A 52 2.29 2.57 -11.92
CA ASN A 52 2.71 1.87 -13.14
C ASN A 52 4.23 1.72 -13.23
N SER A 53 5.00 2.73 -12.80
CA SER A 53 6.46 2.66 -12.77
C SER A 53 7.00 1.67 -11.73
N ILE A 54 6.36 1.58 -10.55
CA ILE A 54 6.74 0.61 -9.51
C ILE A 54 6.54 -0.80 -10.06
N PHE A 55 5.34 -1.10 -10.54
CA PHE A 55 4.97 -2.44 -10.99
C PHE A 55 5.47 -2.78 -12.40
N GLY A 56 5.93 -1.81 -13.19
CA GLY A 56 6.42 -2.04 -14.56
C GLY A 56 5.30 -2.40 -15.55
N ILE A 57 4.12 -1.81 -15.37
CA ILE A 57 2.89 -2.18 -16.08
C ILE A 57 2.27 -0.99 -16.81
N THR A 58 1.25 -1.28 -17.61
CA THR A 58 0.24 -0.28 -17.99
C THR A 58 -1.05 -0.68 -17.30
N GLY A 59 -1.43 0.07 -16.26
CA GLY A 59 -2.65 -0.17 -15.49
C GLY A 59 -3.95 0.03 -16.29
N GLY A 60 -5.07 -0.23 -15.62
CA GLY A 60 -6.41 -0.04 -16.17
C GLY A 60 -7.14 1.17 -15.57
N PRO A 61 -8.31 1.54 -16.13
CA PRO A 61 -9.17 2.55 -15.53
C PRO A 61 -9.69 2.06 -14.17
N VAL A 62 -9.93 3.00 -13.26
CA VAL A 62 -10.54 2.74 -11.94
C VAL A 62 -11.57 3.81 -11.61
N ASP A 63 -12.54 3.44 -10.80
CA ASP A 63 -13.47 4.34 -10.15
C ASP A 63 -13.09 4.44 -8.67
N VAL A 64 -12.95 5.65 -8.14
CA VAL A 64 -12.67 5.88 -6.71
C VAL A 64 -13.74 6.75 -6.08
N ILE A 65 -14.22 6.41 -4.90
CA ILE A 65 -15.13 7.25 -4.11
C ILE A 65 -14.50 7.71 -2.79
N VAL A 66 -14.58 9.01 -2.53
CA VAL A 66 -14.22 9.62 -1.24
C VAL A 66 -15.48 9.76 -0.38
N PHE A 67 -15.55 9.06 0.75
CA PHE A 67 -16.68 9.11 1.67
C PHE A 67 -16.25 8.80 3.11
N ALA A 68 -17.21 8.78 4.04
CA ALA A 68 -16.96 8.47 5.44
C ALA A 68 -16.94 6.95 5.66
N LEU A 69 -15.84 6.28 5.30
CA LEU A 69 -15.69 4.84 5.43
C LEU A 69 -15.70 4.48 6.91
N ASN A 70 -16.53 3.49 7.29
CA ASN A 70 -16.80 3.15 8.69
C ASN A 70 -17.24 4.35 9.56
N GLY A 71 -17.83 5.39 8.95
CA GLY A 71 -18.28 6.60 9.64
C GLY A 71 -17.14 7.53 10.08
N ARG A 72 -15.92 7.35 9.56
CA ARG A 72 -14.75 8.19 9.85
C ARG A 72 -14.65 9.36 8.87
N THR A 73 -13.91 10.40 9.26
CA THR A 73 -13.68 11.59 8.43
C THR A 73 -12.28 12.19 8.59
N ASP A 74 -11.40 11.42 9.24
CA ASP A 74 -10.00 11.74 9.50
C ASP A 74 -9.05 10.82 8.72
N GLY A 75 -9.59 9.94 7.86
CA GLY A 75 -8.84 8.95 7.09
C GLY A 75 -8.43 7.74 7.91
N THR A 76 -8.92 7.56 9.14
CA THR A 76 -8.66 6.36 9.96
C THR A 76 -9.56 5.20 9.59
N GLY A 77 -10.58 5.42 8.75
CA GLY A 77 -11.41 4.37 8.18
C GLY A 77 -10.65 3.47 7.20
N GLY A 78 -9.52 3.94 6.66
CA GLY A 78 -8.71 3.21 5.68
C GLY A 78 -9.20 3.38 4.25
N ALA A 79 -8.97 2.37 3.44
CA ALA A 79 -9.54 2.22 2.11
C ALA A 79 -9.93 0.74 1.90
N ASP A 80 -10.68 0.49 0.84
CA ASP A 80 -11.23 -0.84 0.54
C ASP A 80 -11.48 -0.97 -0.98
N HIS A 81 -11.48 -2.19 -1.50
CA HIS A 81 -11.83 -2.49 -2.88
C HIS A 81 -12.20 -3.98 -3.06
N ASP A 82 -13.00 -4.29 -4.08
CA ASP A 82 -13.45 -5.67 -4.32
C ASP A 82 -12.50 -6.44 -5.27
N GLY A 83 -11.35 -6.89 -4.78
CA GLY A 83 -10.50 -7.89 -5.48
C GLY A 83 -9.25 -7.34 -6.17
N CYS A 84 -8.44 -8.23 -6.76
CA CYS A 84 -7.01 -7.97 -6.98
C CYS A 84 -6.59 -7.43 -8.35
N ASP A 85 -7.51 -6.88 -9.13
CA ASP A 85 -7.19 -6.39 -10.46
C ASP A 85 -8.04 -5.18 -10.84
N PHE A 86 -7.67 -4.52 -11.94
CA PHE A 86 -8.42 -3.37 -12.45
C PHE A 86 -9.85 -3.69 -12.92
N THR A 87 -10.29 -4.96 -12.92
CA THR A 87 -11.62 -5.37 -13.40
C THR A 87 -12.58 -5.60 -12.25
N SER A 88 -12.18 -6.41 -11.28
CA SER A 88 -12.93 -6.71 -10.06
C SER A 88 -12.68 -5.64 -9.01
N GLY A 89 -11.41 -5.32 -8.74
CA GLY A 89 -10.96 -4.34 -7.75
C GLY A 89 -10.98 -2.90 -8.21
N GLY A 90 -11.40 -2.62 -9.44
CA GLY A 90 -11.39 -1.28 -10.02
C GLY A 90 -12.38 -0.30 -9.39
N ALA A 91 -13.20 -0.73 -8.43
CA ALA A 91 -14.07 0.13 -7.63
C ALA A 91 -13.46 0.31 -6.22
N ILE A 92 -12.79 1.45 -6.03
CA ILE A 92 -11.99 1.76 -4.85
C ILE A 92 -12.77 2.71 -3.92
N GLU A 93 -12.77 2.40 -2.63
CA GLU A 93 -13.38 3.16 -1.54
C GLU A 93 -12.30 3.78 -0.67
N VAL A 94 -12.32 5.09 -0.47
CA VAL A 94 -11.31 5.80 0.34
C VAL A 94 -11.98 6.62 1.44
N ASP A 95 -11.51 6.45 2.67
CA ASP A 95 -11.94 7.29 3.78
C ASP A 95 -11.53 8.75 3.56
N VAL A 96 -12.49 9.64 3.72
CA VAL A 96 -12.25 11.07 3.67
C VAL A 96 -11.38 11.50 4.85
N SER A 97 -10.49 12.46 4.62
CA SER A 97 -9.63 13.03 5.68
C SER A 97 -9.66 14.55 5.61
N TYR A 98 -10.55 15.14 6.40
CA TYR A 98 -10.80 16.58 6.37
C TYR A 98 -9.52 17.38 6.66
N GLY A 99 -9.16 18.24 5.72
CA GLY A 99 -7.94 19.06 5.80
C GLY A 99 -6.64 18.32 5.51
N ASN A 100 -6.68 17.04 5.12
CA ASN A 100 -5.51 16.23 4.81
C ASN A 100 -5.69 15.40 3.52
N SER A 101 -5.70 16.09 2.37
CA SER A 101 -5.82 15.45 1.06
C SER A 101 -4.66 14.51 0.72
N THR A 102 -3.46 14.74 1.28
CA THR A 102 -2.31 13.83 1.08
C THR A 102 -2.60 12.44 1.65
N ARG A 103 -3.31 12.36 2.78
CA ARG A 103 -3.76 11.07 3.34
C ARG A 103 -4.72 10.35 2.40
N VAL A 104 -5.72 11.06 1.86
CA VAL A 104 -6.69 10.49 0.89
C VAL A 104 -5.96 9.96 -0.36
N VAL A 105 -4.96 10.68 -0.85
CA VAL A 105 -4.12 10.23 -1.98
C VAL A 105 -3.30 8.99 -1.62
N ALA A 106 -2.75 8.91 -0.41
CA ALA A 106 -1.99 7.75 0.04
C ALA A 106 -2.87 6.51 0.20
N LEU A 107 -4.09 6.68 0.75
CA LEU A 107 -5.09 5.61 0.84
C LEU A 107 -5.49 5.10 -0.55
N PHE A 108 -5.73 6.00 -1.50
CA PHE A 108 -5.99 5.61 -2.90
C PHE A 108 -4.82 4.82 -3.52
N GLU A 109 -3.57 5.22 -3.28
CA GLU A 109 -2.41 4.48 -3.79
C GLU A 109 -2.33 3.06 -3.22
N ALA A 110 -2.66 2.86 -1.94
CA ALA A 110 -2.65 1.53 -1.33
C ALA A 110 -3.54 0.58 -2.14
N GLU A 111 -4.81 0.93 -2.36
CA GLU A 111 -5.75 0.08 -3.13
C GLU A 111 -5.39 -0.02 -4.62
N LEU A 112 -4.91 1.09 -5.21
CA LEU A 112 -4.49 1.09 -6.62
C LEU A 112 -3.31 0.13 -6.85
N SER A 113 -2.38 0.06 -5.88
CA SER A 113 -1.25 -0.86 -5.95
C SER A 113 -1.67 -2.32 -5.88
N GLU A 114 -2.75 -2.65 -5.16
CA GLU A 114 -3.28 -4.01 -5.14
C GLU A 114 -3.96 -4.38 -6.46
N CYS A 115 -4.63 -3.43 -7.12
CA CYS A 115 -5.09 -3.61 -8.50
C CYS A 115 -3.92 -3.91 -9.48
N ALA A 116 -2.75 -3.32 -9.24
CA ALA A 116 -1.54 -3.53 -10.02
C ALA A 116 -0.82 -4.86 -9.73
N MET A 117 -1.24 -5.62 -8.72
CA MET A 117 -0.69 -6.94 -8.40
C MET A 117 -1.27 -8.07 -9.27
N HIS A 118 -2.11 -7.74 -10.28
CA HIS A 118 -2.54 -8.65 -11.35
C HIS A 118 -3.28 -9.92 -10.87
N GLY A 119 -4.22 -9.75 -9.94
CA GLY A 119 -5.03 -10.85 -9.43
C GLY A 119 -4.30 -11.65 -8.35
N GLN A 120 -3.23 -11.13 -7.78
CA GLN A 120 -2.41 -11.78 -6.75
C GLN A 120 -2.20 -10.87 -5.56
N LEU A 121 -1.77 -11.45 -4.44
CA LEU A 121 -1.27 -10.82 -3.21
C LEU A 121 -2.27 -10.06 -2.32
N CYS A 122 -3.39 -9.53 -2.81
CA CYS A 122 -4.38 -8.88 -1.92
C CYS A 122 -5.03 -9.89 -0.98
N GLY A 123 -5.36 -9.45 0.23
CA GLY A 123 -5.80 -10.36 1.28
C GLY A 123 -4.66 -11.22 1.86
N TYR A 124 -3.40 -10.96 1.49
CA TYR A 124 -2.23 -11.61 2.07
C TYR A 124 -1.26 -10.58 2.64
N SER A 125 -0.59 -10.95 3.73
CA SER A 125 0.41 -10.12 4.42
C SER A 125 1.51 -9.53 3.52
N THR A 126 1.92 -10.23 2.46
CA THR A 126 2.93 -9.73 1.51
C THR A 126 2.38 -8.67 0.56
N GLY A 127 1.10 -8.75 0.18
CA GLY A 127 0.41 -7.72 -0.59
C GLY A 127 0.20 -6.46 0.21
N GLU A 128 -0.37 -6.59 1.41
CA GLU A 128 -0.60 -5.48 2.35
C GLU A 128 0.69 -4.73 2.69
N ALA A 129 1.78 -5.44 2.97
CA ALA A 129 3.08 -4.79 3.20
C ALA A 129 3.58 -4.05 1.94
N LEU A 130 3.38 -4.62 0.76
CA LEU A 130 3.82 -3.99 -0.49
C LEU A 130 2.98 -2.76 -0.83
N SER A 131 1.65 -2.84 -0.67
CA SER A 131 0.73 -1.74 -0.97
C SER A 131 0.96 -0.55 -0.05
N ARG A 132 1.19 -0.81 1.24
CA ARG A 132 1.59 0.23 2.21
C ARG A 132 2.92 0.88 1.90
N TRP A 133 3.90 0.14 1.38
CA TRP A 133 5.15 0.72 0.91
C TRP A 133 4.96 1.61 -0.32
N CYS A 134 4.08 1.22 -1.26
CA CYS A 134 3.70 2.06 -2.39
C CYS A 134 3.05 3.36 -1.92
N ALA A 135 2.08 3.26 -1.00
CA ALA A 135 1.41 4.40 -0.39
C ALA A 135 2.39 5.31 0.39
N ALA A 136 3.35 4.74 1.11
CA ALA A 136 4.36 5.51 1.83
C ALA A 136 5.26 6.32 0.87
N VAL A 137 5.64 5.76 -0.28
CA VAL A 137 6.46 6.46 -1.28
C VAL A 137 5.66 7.53 -2.04
N VAL A 138 4.49 7.17 -2.57
CA VAL A 138 3.66 8.08 -3.39
C VAL A 138 2.97 9.15 -2.56
N GLY A 139 2.53 8.77 -1.36
CA GLY A 139 1.82 9.62 -0.40
C GLY A 139 2.71 10.37 0.57
N SER A 140 4.04 10.37 0.37
CA SER A 140 5.00 11.04 1.27
C SER A 140 4.83 10.64 2.75
N ASN A 141 4.58 9.35 2.99
CA ASN A 141 4.39 8.73 4.29
C ASN A 141 3.22 9.33 5.12
N ALA A 142 2.15 9.79 4.48
CA ALA A 142 0.98 10.35 5.14
C ALA A 142 0.15 9.35 5.97
N LEU A 143 0.49 8.05 5.92
CA LEU A 143 -0.12 6.96 6.67
C LEU A 143 0.78 6.41 7.78
N ALA A 144 1.79 7.18 8.23
CA ALA A 144 2.75 6.73 9.24
C ALA A 144 2.11 6.27 10.57
N ASP A 145 0.90 6.73 10.88
CA ASP A 145 0.11 6.33 12.05
C ASP A 145 -0.52 4.93 11.93
N PHE A 146 -0.56 4.33 10.73
CA PHE A 146 -0.96 2.93 10.55
C PHE A 146 0.14 1.93 10.92
N ALA A 147 1.33 2.39 11.33
CA ALA A 147 2.51 1.55 11.51
C ALA A 147 2.26 0.30 12.39
N THR A 148 2.69 -0.85 11.89
CA THR A 148 2.51 -2.17 12.54
C THR A 148 3.83 -2.84 12.88
N ALA A 149 4.94 -2.49 12.21
CA ALA A 149 6.26 -3.05 12.52
C ALA A 149 6.70 -2.85 14.00
N PRO A 150 6.38 -1.74 14.68
CA PRO A 150 6.68 -1.61 16.11
C PRO A 150 5.96 -2.64 16.98
N GLN A 151 4.73 -3.03 16.63
CA GLN A 151 3.96 -4.06 17.35
C GLN A 151 4.61 -5.43 17.13
N TRP A 152 4.86 -5.80 15.87
CA TRP A 152 5.58 -7.03 15.51
C TRP A 152 6.90 -7.22 16.29
N ALA A 153 7.67 -6.13 16.42
CA ALA A 153 8.92 -6.17 17.18
C ALA A 153 8.70 -6.35 18.70
N GLN A 154 7.67 -5.71 19.27
CA GLN A 154 7.29 -5.85 20.68
C GLN A 154 6.81 -7.26 21.01
N ASP A 155 6.12 -7.92 20.08
CA ASP A 155 5.57 -9.27 20.24
C ASP A 155 6.63 -10.37 20.02
N GLY A 156 7.90 -9.99 19.93
CA GLY A 156 9.03 -10.91 19.90
C GLY A 156 9.51 -11.26 18.49
N MET A 157 9.09 -10.51 17.47
CA MET A 157 9.43 -10.71 16.07
C MET A 157 9.05 -12.11 15.57
N PRO A 158 7.76 -12.51 15.60
CA PRO A 158 7.33 -13.77 14.97
C PRO A 158 7.79 -13.81 13.50
N ASN A 159 8.23 -14.98 13.03
CA ASN A 159 8.79 -15.14 11.70
C ASN A 159 7.67 -15.26 10.66
N TRP A 160 7.39 -14.15 9.98
CA TRP A 160 6.55 -14.09 8.78
C TRP A 160 7.38 -13.88 7.50
N VAL A 161 8.71 -14.07 7.57
CA VAL A 161 9.58 -14.01 6.38
C VAL A 161 9.53 -15.33 5.60
N ASP A 162 9.49 -16.45 6.32
CA ASP A 162 9.52 -17.79 5.73
C ASP A 162 8.13 -18.33 5.34
N GLN A 163 7.07 -17.56 5.59
CA GLN A 163 5.69 -17.94 5.34
C GLN A 163 4.84 -16.71 5.00
N THR A 164 3.81 -16.92 4.17
CA THR A 164 2.85 -15.87 3.82
C THR A 164 1.56 -16.16 4.55
N GLU A 165 1.09 -15.18 5.32
CA GLU A 165 -0.21 -15.28 5.96
C GLU A 165 -1.33 -14.99 4.95
N GLN A 166 -2.40 -15.79 5.00
CA GLN A 166 -3.58 -15.68 4.14
C GLN A 166 -4.60 -14.66 4.69
N THR A 167 -4.08 -13.57 5.26
CA THR A 167 -4.82 -12.38 5.65
C THR A 167 -3.87 -11.17 5.61
N ASP A 168 -4.43 -10.00 5.35
CA ASP A 168 -3.85 -8.67 5.47
C ASP A 168 -4.23 -7.97 6.80
N GLN A 169 -5.03 -8.62 7.65
CA GLN A 169 -5.60 -8.00 8.85
C GLN A 169 -4.75 -8.20 10.11
N ASP A 170 -3.72 -9.06 10.06
CA ASP A 170 -2.82 -9.28 11.20
C ASP A 170 -1.69 -8.22 11.20
N PRO A 171 -1.60 -7.39 12.25
CA PRO A 171 -0.52 -6.41 12.37
C PRO A 171 0.87 -7.04 12.45
N ASP A 172 1.03 -8.26 12.97
CA ASP A 172 2.35 -8.89 13.12
C ASP A 172 2.92 -9.35 11.79
N SER A 173 2.12 -9.98 10.93
CA SER A 173 2.57 -10.42 9.61
C SER A 173 2.81 -9.24 8.68
N THR A 174 1.91 -8.25 8.70
CA THR A 174 2.06 -6.98 7.98
C THR A 174 3.29 -6.21 8.47
N GLY A 175 3.46 -6.07 9.79
CA GLY A 175 4.58 -5.35 10.38
C GLY A 175 5.93 -6.00 10.09
N CYS A 176 5.99 -7.33 10.10
CA CYS A 176 7.15 -8.08 9.66
C CYS A 176 7.49 -7.77 8.19
N GLY A 177 6.48 -7.78 7.31
CA GLY A 177 6.61 -7.43 5.91
C GLY A 177 7.13 -6.00 5.70
N MET A 178 6.51 -5.02 6.36
CA MET A 178 6.93 -3.62 6.28
C MET A 178 8.41 -3.44 6.66
N ALA A 179 8.83 -3.99 7.80
CA ALA A 179 10.21 -3.92 8.25
C ALA A 179 11.18 -4.69 7.32
N PHE A 180 10.75 -5.82 6.76
CA PHE A 180 11.57 -6.60 5.82
C PHE A 180 11.80 -5.87 4.50
N LEU A 181 10.77 -5.23 3.95
CA LEU A 181 10.91 -4.44 2.73
C LEU A 181 11.78 -3.19 2.97
N SER A 182 11.64 -2.51 4.12
CA SER A 182 12.58 -1.46 4.57
C SER A 182 14.03 -1.95 4.53
N TRP A 183 14.28 -3.14 5.08
CA TRP A 183 15.61 -3.74 5.12
C TRP A 183 16.17 -4.06 3.72
N LEU A 184 15.36 -4.64 2.82
CA LEU A 184 15.78 -4.89 1.44
C LEU A 184 16.13 -3.58 0.71
N MET A 185 15.33 -2.53 0.91
CA MET A 185 15.60 -1.22 0.32
C MET A 185 16.86 -0.57 0.87
N SER A 186 17.15 -0.73 2.17
CA SER A 186 18.42 -0.31 2.77
C SER A 186 19.63 -1.00 2.14
N GLN A 187 19.42 -2.18 1.54
CA GLN A 187 20.42 -2.94 0.78
C GLN A 187 20.40 -2.63 -0.73
N ARG A 188 19.86 -1.46 -1.12
CA ARG A 188 19.83 -0.94 -2.49
C ARG A 188 18.92 -1.72 -3.45
N GLN A 189 18.00 -2.53 -2.94
CA GLN A 189 16.91 -3.03 -3.76
C GLN A 189 15.89 -1.91 -3.96
N SER A 190 15.53 -1.58 -5.19
CA SER A 190 14.48 -0.58 -5.43
C SER A 190 13.09 -1.16 -5.11
N LEU A 191 12.14 -0.30 -4.74
CA LEU A 191 10.74 -0.70 -4.57
C LEU A 191 10.18 -1.34 -5.84
N SER A 192 10.62 -0.88 -7.02
CA SER A 192 10.20 -1.47 -8.31
C SER A 192 10.69 -2.92 -8.49
N GLN A 193 11.96 -3.21 -8.15
CA GLN A 193 12.47 -4.58 -8.16
C GLN A 193 11.75 -5.47 -7.16
N ILE A 194 11.46 -4.94 -5.97
CA ILE A 194 10.70 -5.63 -4.92
C ILE A 194 9.29 -5.97 -5.42
N ALA A 195 8.54 -4.97 -5.89
CA ALA A 195 7.16 -5.12 -6.32
C ALA A 195 7.03 -6.15 -7.45
N GLN A 196 7.80 -5.98 -8.53
CA GLN A 196 7.77 -6.89 -9.69
C GLN A 196 8.18 -8.31 -9.31
N THR A 197 9.19 -8.46 -8.44
CA THR A 197 9.63 -9.79 -8.01
C THR A 197 8.58 -10.44 -7.10
N MET A 198 7.97 -9.69 -6.18
CA MET A 198 6.95 -10.21 -5.28
C MET A 198 5.71 -10.65 -6.06
N VAL A 199 5.21 -9.84 -6.99
CA VAL A 199 4.10 -10.22 -7.88
C VAL A 199 4.44 -11.48 -8.68
N SER A 200 5.69 -11.63 -9.16
CA SER A 200 6.12 -12.84 -9.88
C SER A 200 6.16 -14.12 -9.04
N LEU A 201 6.15 -14.00 -7.70
CA LEU A 201 6.09 -15.14 -6.79
C LEU A 201 4.64 -15.58 -6.50
N GLY A 202 3.67 -14.70 -6.70
CA GLY A 202 2.23 -14.97 -6.49
C GLY A 202 1.84 -15.15 -5.03
N ASP A 203 0.59 -15.57 -4.80
CA ASP A 203 -0.06 -15.60 -3.46
C ASP A 203 0.68 -16.45 -2.41
N ASN A 204 1.37 -17.51 -2.85
CA ASN A 204 2.14 -18.39 -1.97
C ASN A 204 3.63 -18.00 -1.88
N GLY A 205 4.01 -16.91 -2.53
CA GLY A 205 5.35 -16.37 -2.52
C GLY A 205 5.73 -15.82 -1.15
N THR A 206 6.89 -16.19 -0.62
CA THR A 206 7.37 -15.70 0.69
C THR A 206 8.41 -14.58 0.55
N LEU A 207 8.56 -13.77 1.60
CA LEU A 207 9.62 -12.75 1.68
C LEU A 207 11.03 -13.38 1.63
N ALA A 208 11.20 -14.61 2.12
CA ALA A 208 12.43 -15.37 1.98
C ALA A 208 12.76 -15.68 0.51
N GLN A 209 11.76 -16.08 -0.29
CA GLN A 209 11.93 -16.30 -1.72
C GLN A 209 12.22 -14.99 -2.47
N LEU A 210 11.56 -13.90 -2.08
CA LEU A 210 11.85 -12.55 -2.59
C LEU A 210 13.32 -12.17 -2.35
N TYR A 211 13.80 -12.31 -1.12
CA TYR A 211 15.21 -12.07 -0.77
C TYR A 211 16.16 -12.93 -1.63
N GLY A 212 15.88 -14.22 -1.76
CA GLY A 212 16.72 -15.11 -2.56
C GLY A 212 16.80 -14.70 -4.03
N ARG A 213 15.68 -14.25 -4.61
CA ARG A 213 15.64 -13.76 -6.00
C ARG A 213 16.39 -12.44 -6.19
N LEU A 214 16.24 -11.50 -5.27
CA LEU A 214 16.82 -10.15 -5.39
C LEU A 214 18.31 -10.10 -5.07
N THR A 215 18.77 -10.92 -4.12
CA THR A 215 20.15 -10.88 -3.63
C THR A 215 21.03 -11.98 -4.21
N GLY A 216 20.43 -13.05 -4.74
CA GLY A 216 21.14 -14.27 -5.14
C GLY A 216 21.60 -15.15 -3.98
N ALA A 217 21.31 -14.77 -2.73
CA ALA A 217 21.60 -15.58 -1.55
C ALA A 217 20.55 -16.70 -1.36
N PRO A 218 20.85 -17.74 -0.56
CA PRO A 218 19.85 -18.75 -0.21
C PRO A 218 18.64 -18.13 0.50
N ALA A 219 17.42 -18.51 0.09
CA ALA A 219 16.19 -18.05 0.75
C ALA A 219 16.18 -18.41 2.25
N SER A 220 16.77 -19.55 2.63
CA SER A 220 16.92 -19.98 4.03
C SER A 220 17.71 -19.01 4.92
N ASP A 221 18.47 -18.10 4.31
CA ASP A 221 19.31 -17.15 5.04
C ASP A 221 18.56 -15.83 5.31
N ALA A 222 17.36 -15.65 4.72
CA ALA A 222 16.59 -14.41 4.80
C ALA A 222 16.25 -14.04 6.24
N TRP A 223 15.60 -14.95 6.98
CA TRP A 223 15.18 -14.68 8.36
C TRP A 223 16.36 -14.42 9.30
N SER A 224 17.42 -15.22 9.21
CA SER A 224 18.59 -15.08 10.08
C SER A 224 19.34 -13.77 9.82
N SER A 225 19.46 -13.36 8.55
CA SER A 225 20.08 -12.10 8.15
C SER A 225 19.24 -10.90 8.56
N PHE A 226 17.94 -10.91 8.26
CA PHE A 226 17.01 -9.85 8.60
C PHE A 226 16.88 -9.65 10.11
N SER A 227 16.59 -10.72 10.86
CA SER A 227 16.41 -10.61 12.32
C SER A 227 17.70 -10.15 13.03
N SER A 228 18.87 -10.52 12.51
CA SER A 228 20.15 -10.00 13.00
C SER A 228 20.30 -8.49 12.73
N ALA A 229 19.89 -8.02 11.55
CA ALA A 229 19.90 -6.61 11.20
C ALA A 229 18.93 -5.79 12.07
N VAL A 230 17.72 -6.31 12.34
CA VAL A 230 16.73 -5.67 13.23
C VAL A 230 17.28 -5.54 14.64
N ARG A 231 17.89 -6.60 15.20
CA ARG A 231 18.50 -6.55 16.55
C ARG A 231 19.69 -5.58 16.65
N ALA A 232 20.32 -5.26 15.54
CA ALA A 232 21.43 -4.32 15.49
C ALA A 232 20.99 -2.85 15.39
N LEU A 233 19.68 -2.57 15.23
CA LEU A 233 19.16 -1.21 15.15
C LEU A 233 19.36 -0.46 16.49
N PRO A 234 20.11 0.66 16.51
CA PRO A 234 20.38 1.40 17.75
C PRO A 234 19.14 1.91 18.48
N GLY A 235 18.05 2.16 17.75
CA GLY A 235 16.76 2.65 18.29
C GLY A 235 15.65 1.61 18.31
N GLY A 236 15.93 0.35 17.91
CA GLY A 236 14.91 -0.66 17.68
C GLY A 236 13.95 -0.31 16.53
N VAL A 237 12.81 -0.98 16.49
CA VAL A 237 11.76 -0.77 15.48
C VAL A 237 10.74 0.22 16.01
N THR A 238 10.76 1.45 15.50
CA THR A 238 9.91 2.57 15.98
C THR A 238 8.92 3.06 14.92
N SER A 239 9.00 2.54 13.70
CA SER A 239 8.07 2.77 12.59
C SER A 239 8.11 1.60 11.63
N ASP A 240 7.29 1.65 10.58
CA ASP A 240 7.33 0.71 9.45
C ASP A 240 8.57 0.86 8.56
N ASP A 241 9.35 1.93 8.73
CA ASP A 241 10.63 2.14 8.05
C ASP A 241 11.81 2.12 9.05
N PRO A 242 12.08 1.00 9.73
CA PRO A 242 13.12 0.95 10.75
C PRO A 242 14.54 1.11 10.18
N PHE A 243 14.75 0.91 8.87
CA PHE A 243 16.04 1.07 8.21
C PHE A 243 16.19 2.39 7.43
N GLY A 244 15.21 3.31 7.51
CA GLY A 244 15.29 4.63 6.87
C GLY A 244 15.29 4.59 5.34
N ALA A 245 14.66 3.58 4.75
CA ALA A 245 14.59 3.34 3.32
C ALA A 245 13.79 4.40 2.55
N LEU A 246 12.78 5.04 3.17
CA LEU A 246 11.93 6.03 2.49
C LEU A 246 12.73 7.18 1.89
N ALA A 247 13.82 7.59 2.55
CA ALA A 247 14.72 8.64 2.04
C ALA A 247 15.39 8.28 0.71
N THR A 248 15.44 6.99 0.37
CA THR A 248 16.10 6.46 -0.83
C THR A 248 15.14 5.74 -1.79
N ALA A 249 13.89 5.48 -1.36
CA ALA A 249 12.89 4.72 -2.12
C ALA A 249 12.07 5.58 -3.11
N GLY A 250 12.24 6.90 -3.09
CA GLY A 250 11.58 7.80 -4.03
C GLY A 250 11.93 7.48 -5.47
N PRO A 251 11.01 7.70 -6.43
CA PRO A 251 11.31 7.49 -7.84
C PRO A 251 12.52 8.34 -8.23
N SER A 252 13.50 7.70 -8.85
CA SER A 252 14.57 8.43 -9.52
C SER A 252 13.92 9.32 -10.57
N THR A 253 14.12 10.63 -10.45
CA THR A 253 13.63 11.64 -11.40
C THR A 253 14.07 11.35 -12.82
#